data_AF-X1TSP5-F1
#
_entry.id   AF-X1TSP5-F1
#
_cell.length_a   1.000
_cell.length_b   1.000
_cell.length_c   1.000
_cell.angle_alpha   90.00
_cell.angle_beta   90.00
_cell.angle_gamma   90.00
#
_symmetry.space_group_name_H-M   'P 1'
#
loop_
_entity.id
_entity.type
_entity.pdbx_description
1 polymer ?
#
loop_
_entity_poly.entity_id
_entity_poly.type
_entity_poly.pdbx_seq_one_letter_code
_entity_poly.pdbx_strand_id
1 'polypeptide(L)'
;AEILREMGFNPFVSEVAHQLTVNSKQLYTFLKTLRRAGDKYIPQDFKKLPPDKLKILFDWLMKGDGCCPTRDQERGNRHYMYSSKSKKLIDDIQEIALKLGWVSGVHVTYGSGYNPEGIYYHIS
;
A
#
# COMPACT_ATOMS: atom_id res chain seq x y z
N ALA A 1 -5.40 1.29 -16.58
CA ALA A 1 -5.25 2.62 -17.20
C ALA A 1 -6.57 3.41 -17.25
N GLU A 2 -7.71 2.73 -17.37
CA GLU A 2 -9.05 3.35 -17.46
C GLU A 2 -9.37 4.35 -16.36
N ILE A 3 -9.23 3.98 -15.07
CA ILE A 3 -9.45 4.89 -13.92
C ILE A 3 -8.67 6.21 -14.07
N LEU A 4 -7.42 6.16 -14.55
CA LEU A 4 -6.62 7.38 -14.74
C LEU A 4 -7.13 8.24 -15.89
N ARG A 5 -7.70 7.64 -16.94
CA ARG A 5 -8.36 8.36 -18.03
C ARG A 5 -9.64 9.04 -17.56
N GLU A 6 -10.45 8.34 -16.76
CA GLU A 6 -11.66 8.90 -16.14
C GLU A 6 -11.34 10.09 -15.21
N MET A 7 -10.20 10.04 -14.53
CA MET A 7 -9.68 11.15 -13.72
C MET A 7 -9.10 12.32 -14.55
N GLY A 8 -9.13 12.24 -15.88
CA GLY A 8 -8.64 13.29 -16.78
C GLY A 8 -7.12 13.25 -17.03
N PHE A 9 -6.43 12.16 -16.67
CA PHE A 9 -5.02 11.98 -17.01
C PHE A 9 -4.84 11.28 -18.35
N ASN A 10 -3.65 11.45 -18.94
CA ASN A 10 -3.24 10.75 -20.16
C ASN A 10 -2.16 9.70 -19.84
N PRO A 11 -2.55 8.48 -19.39
CA PRO A 11 -1.60 7.43 -19.05
C PRO A 11 -1.01 6.77 -20.29
N PHE A 12 0.31 6.60 -20.30
CA PHE A 12 1.02 5.71 -21.22
C PHE A 12 1.17 4.33 -20.59
N VAL A 13 0.86 3.29 -21.35
CA VAL A 13 1.00 1.89 -20.91
C VAL A 13 2.08 1.23 -21.75
N SER A 14 3.11 0.70 -21.09
CA SER A 14 4.11 -0.16 -21.72
C SER A 14 3.83 -1.60 -21.31
N GLU A 15 3.36 -2.41 -22.24
CA GLU A 15 3.15 -3.84 -22.00
C GLU A 15 4.48 -4.58 -21.82
N VAL A 16 5.51 -4.18 -22.59
CA VAL A 16 6.86 -4.78 -22.52
C VAL A 16 7.52 -4.54 -21.17
N ALA A 17 7.44 -3.31 -20.65
CA ALA A 17 8.03 -2.98 -19.35
C ALA A 17 7.09 -3.29 -18.17
N HIS A 18 5.85 -3.72 -18.44
CA HIS A 18 4.78 -3.86 -17.45
C HIS A 18 4.59 -2.59 -16.60
N GLN A 19 4.65 -1.42 -17.25
CA GLN A 19 4.64 -0.11 -16.58
C GLN A 19 3.48 0.76 -17.05
N LEU A 20 2.97 1.56 -16.12
CA LEU A 20 2.03 2.64 -16.40
C LEU A 20 2.67 3.97 -15.97
N THR A 21 2.70 4.92 -16.89
CA THR A 21 3.32 6.23 -16.66
C THR A 21 2.31 7.36 -16.88
N VAL A 22 2.29 8.33 -15.97
CA VAL A 22 1.49 9.57 -16.08
C VAL A 22 2.40 10.78 -15.91
N ASN A 23 2.46 11.65 -16.91
CA ASN A 23 3.24 12.88 -16.88
C ASN A 23 2.38 14.07 -16.44
N SER A 24 2.05 14.14 -15.14
CA SER A 24 1.24 15.23 -14.57
C SER A 24 1.96 15.92 -13.41
N LYS A 25 2.20 17.24 -13.56
CA LYS A 25 2.84 18.07 -12.51
C LYS A 25 1.96 18.13 -11.25
N GLN A 26 0.65 18.22 -11.42
CA GLN A 26 -0.31 18.25 -10.30
C GLN A 26 -0.25 16.95 -9.50
N LEU A 27 -0.34 15.80 -10.18
CA LEU A 27 -0.28 14.48 -9.55
C LEU A 27 1.06 14.26 -8.85
N TYR A 28 2.17 14.59 -9.52
CA TYR A 28 3.50 14.50 -8.93
C TYR A 28 3.62 15.36 -7.67
N THR A 29 3.13 16.60 -7.70
CA THR A 29 3.22 17.52 -6.56
C THR A 29 2.45 16.96 -5.36
N PHE A 30 1.26 16.41 -5.59
CA PHE A 30 0.49 15.74 -4.55
C PHE A 30 1.23 14.51 -3.99
N LEU A 31 1.66 13.58 -4.86
CA LEU A 31 2.35 12.36 -4.44
C LEU A 31 3.67 12.64 -3.71
N LYS A 32 4.38 13.71 -4.08
CA LYS A 32 5.61 14.14 -3.42
C LYS A 32 5.39 14.44 -1.93
N THR A 33 4.21 14.90 -1.53
CA THR A 33 3.88 15.15 -0.10
C THR A 33 3.80 13.86 0.73
N LEU A 34 3.56 12.71 0.09
CA LEU A 34 3.46 11.39 0.72
C LEU A 34 4.83 10.74 0.98
N ARG A 35 5.93 11.44 0.65
CA ARG A 35 7.34 11.05 0.88
C ARG A 35 7.77 9.76 0.16
N ARG A 36 9.06 9.41 0.33
CA ARG A 36 9.72 8.24 -0.26
C ARG A 36 9.52 6.99 0.58
N ALA A 37 9.86 5.82 0.03
CA ALA A 37 9.58 4.50 0.62
C ALA A 37 9.83 4.35 2.13
N GLY A 38 10.93 4.88 2.67
CA GLY A 38 11.24 4.80 4.11
C GLY A 38 10.40 5.72 5.01
N ASP A 39 9.80 6.77 4.43
CA ASP A 39 9.05 7.80 5.15
C ASP A 39 7.58 7.89 4.68
N LYS A 40 7.12 6.95 3.84
CA LYS A 40 5.75 6.89 3.34
C LYS A 40 4.77 6.82 4.52
N TYR A 41 3.59 7.43 4.36
CA TYR A 41 2.52 7.41 5.35
C TYR A 41 1.16 7.58 4.67
N ILE A 42 0.09 7.27 5.39
CA ILE A 42 -1.29 7.55 4.96
C ILE A 42 -1.75 8.84 5.66
N PRO A 43 -2.11 9.92 4.93
CA PRO A 43 -2.50 11.16 5.57
C PRO A 43 -3.75 10.99 6.45
N GLN A 44 -3.83 11.77 7.52
CA GLN A 44 -4.84 11.60 8.56
C GLN A 44 -6.28 11.70 8.03
N ASP A 45 -6.52 12.57 7.06
CA ASP A 45 -7.86 12.76 6.48
C ASP A 45 -8.36 11.52 5.74
N PHE A 46 -7.46 10.73 5.14
CA PHE A 46 -7.82 9.45 4.53
C PHE A 46 -8.15 8.40 5.59
N LYS A 47 -7.41 8.37 6.70
CA LYS A 47 -7.67 7.44 7.82
C LYS A 47 -8.96 7.77 8.58
N LYS A 48 -9.51 8.98 8.41
CA LYS A 48 -10.79 9.41 9.00
C LYS A 48 -12.02 9.13 8.12
N LEU A 49 -11.81 8.61 6.90
CA LEU A 49 -12.90 8.25 6.00
C LEU A 49 -13.77 7.12 6.59
N PRO A 50 -15.03 6.99 6.16
CA PRO A 50 -15.89 5.91 6.60
C PRO A 50 -15.36 4.52 6.17
N PRO A 51 -15.78 3.43 6.85
CA PRO A 51 -15.24 2.09 6.63
C PRO A 51 -15.29 1.59 5.18
N ASP A 52 -16.31 1.95 4.41
CA ASP A 52 -16.42 1.58 2.98
C ASP A 52 -15.28 2.16 2.15
N LYS A 53 -14.86 3.40 2.42
CA LYS A 53 -13.73 4.05 1.73
C LYS A 53 -12.39 3.56 2.25
N LEU A 54 -12.28 3.31 3.54
CA LEU A 54 -11.09 2.66 4.12
C LEU A 54 -10.86 1.28 3.52
N LYS A 55 -11.93 0.53 3.26
CA LYS A 55 -11.86 -0.77 2.59
C LYS A 55 -11.30 -0.66 1.18
N ILE A 56 -11.75 0.34 0.42
CA ILE A 56 -11.21 0.62 -0.92
C ILE A 56 -9.70 0.94 -0.83
N LEU A 57 -9.31 1.83 0.07
CA LEU A 57 -7.90 2.18 0.27
C LEU A 57 -7.06 0.94 0.64
N PHE A 58 -7.53 0.13 1.59
CA PHE A 58 -6.86 -1.10 1.99
C PHE A 58 -6.70 -2.07 0.81
N ASP A 59 -7.76 -2.31 0.04
CA ASP A 59 -7.71 -3.23 -1.11
C ASP A 59 -6.71 -2.79 -2.17
N TRP A 60 -6.62 -1.48 -2.43
CA TRP A 60 -5.64 -0.95 -3.38
C TRP A 60 -4.21 -1.00 -2.85
N LEU A 61 -3.99 -0.81 -1.54
CA LEU A 61 -2.69 -1.04 -0.91
C LEU A 61 -2.27 -2.50 -1.09
N MET A 62 -3.19 -3.44 -0.84
CA MET A 62 -2.90 -4.88 -0.99
C MET A 62 -2.65 -5.29 -2.43
N LYS A 63 -3.36 -4.72 -3.41
CA LYS A 63 -3.12 -4.97 -4.84
C LYS A 63 -1.78 -4.43 -5.34
N GLY A 64 -1.25 -3.39 -4.68
CA GLY A 64 0.01 -2.75 -5.07
C GLY A 64 1.23 -3.50 -4.52
N ASP A 65 1.45 -3.40 -3.21
CA ASP A 65 2.63 -3.96 -2.54
C ASP A 65 2.28 -5.08 -1.55
N GLY A 66 0.99 -5.41 -1.41
CA GLY A 66 0.55 -6.49 -0.52
C GLY A 66 0.63 -7.86 -1.16
N CYS A 67 0.52 -8.87 -0.32
CA CYS A 67 0.43 -10.27 -0.70
C CYS A 67 -0.76 -10.90 0.00
N CYS A 68 -1.47 -11.79 -0.68
CA CYS A 68 -2.52 -12.62 -0.10
C CYS A 68 -2.23 -14.05 -0.55
N PRO A 69 -1.77 -14.94 0.35
CA PRO A 69 -1.42 -16.30 -0.03
C PRO A 69 -2.62 -17.02 -0.67
N THR A 70 -2.39 -17.63 -1.82
CA THR A 70 -3.44 -18.31 -2.63
C THR A 70 -4.17 -19.39 -1.83
N ARG A 71 -3.48 -20.09 -0.93
CA ARG A 71 -4.04 -21.14 -0.06
C ARG A 71 -5.14 -20.61 0.88
N ASP A 72 -5.05 -19.35 1.28
CA ASP A 72 -6.03 -18.75 2.19
C ASP A 72 -7.28 -18.32 1.41
N GLN A 73 -7.09 -17.79 0.19
CA GLN A 73 -8.18 -17.42 -0.71
C GLN A 73 -9.10 -18.61 -1.04
N GLU A 74 -8.54 -19.79 -1.30
CA GLU A 74 -9.29 -21.02 -1.58
C GLU A 74 -10.11 -21.51 -0.38
N ARG A 75 -9.71 -21.16 0.84
CA ARG A 75 -10.39 -21.57 2.09
C ARG A 75 -11.37 -20.53 2.63
N GLY A 76 -11.59 -19.44 1.90
CA GLY A 76 -12.44 -18.33 2.35
C GLY A 76 -11.82 -17.46 3.45
N ASN A 77 -10.58 -17.74 3.85
CA ASN A 77 -9.83 -16.91 4.81
C ASN A 77 -9.01 -15.87 4.04
N ARG A 78 -9.22 -14.58 4.31
CA ARG A 78 -8.41 -13.54 3.67
C ARG A 78 -7.29 -13.13 4.61
N HIS A 79 -6.18 -13.87 4.54
CA HIS A 79 -4.94 -13.49 5.21
C HIS A 79 -4.18 -12.52 4.31
N TYR A 80 -4.01 -11.28 4.76
CA TYR A 80 -3.28 -10.26 4.03
C TYR A 80 -1.87 -10.15 4.63
N MET A 81 -0.89 -9.78 3.82
CA MET A 81 0.45 -9.44 4.27
C MET A 81 0.91 -8.18 3.56
N TYR A 82 1.55 -7.26 4.27
CA TYR A 82 2.14 -6.06 3.69
C TYR A 82 3.48 -5.77 4.36
N SER A 83 4.50 -5.44 3.57
CA SER A 83 5.85 -5.21 4.06
C SER A 83 6.36 -3.83 3.64
N SER A 84 6.99 -3.10 4.55
CA SER A 84 7.56 -1.79 4.26
C SER A 84 8.78 -1.48 5.12
N LYS A 85 9.65 -0.60 4.63
CA LYS A 85 10.71 0.03 5.45
C LYS A 85 10.18 1.21 6.28
N SER A 86 8.99 1.73 5.96
CA SER A 86 8.33 2.78 6.76
C SER A 86 7.52 2.14 7.88
N LYS A 87 8.00 2.28 9.12
CA LYS A 87 7.22 1.91 10.31
C LYS A 87 5.89 2.63 10.34
N LYS A 88 5.89 3.93 10.01
CA LYS A 88 4.69 4.77 10.02
C LYS A 88 3.62 4.26 9.07
N LEU A 89 4.00 3.82 7.87
CA LEU A 89 3.05 3.22 6.93
C LEU A 89 2.42 1.94 7.49
N ILE A 90 3.22 1.08 8.13
CA ILE A 90 2.71 -0.15 8.75
C ILE A 90 1.74 0.16 9.89
N ASP A 91 2.09 1.11 10.77
CA ASP A 91 1.20 1.55 11.84
C ASP A 91 -0.11 2.15 11.28
N ASP A 92 -0.03 2.92 10.19
CA ASP A 92 -1.20 3.51 9.51
C ASP A 92 -2.11 2.42 8.89
N ILE A 93 -1.52 1.37 8.30
CA ILE A 93 -2.27 0.21 7.78
C ILE A 93 -2.92 -0.58 8.93
N GLN A 94 -2.24 -0.73 10.06
CA GLN A 94 -2.77 -1.37 11.26
C GLN A 94 -4.00 -0.62 11.79
N GLU A 95 -3.93 0.72 11.86
CA GLU A 95 -5.06 1.57 12.25
C GLU A 95 -6.27 1.35 11.33
N ILE A 96 -6.05 1.25 10.01
CA ILE A 96 -7.10 0.96 9.03
C ILE A 96 -7.69 -0.43 9.24
N ALA A 97 -6.87 -1.46 9.43
CA ALA A 97 -7.34 -2.83 9.66
C ALA A 97 -8.23 -2.92 10.91
N LEU A 98 -7.82 -2.26 12.01
CA LEU A 98 -8.63 -2.17 13.24
C LEU A 98 -9.96 -1.45 13.02
N LYS A 99 -9.97 -0.35 12.26
CA LYS A 99 -11.19 0.38 11.89
C LYS A 99 -12.13 -0.43 11.00
N LEU A 100 -11.61 -1.40 10.27
CA LEU A 100 -12.38 -2.36 9.46
C LEU A 100 -12.88 -3.56 10.29
N GLY A 101 -12.57 -3.61 11.59
CA GLY A 101 -12.97 -4.69 12.49
C GLY A 101 -12.11 -5.94 12.36
N TRP A 102 -10.88 -5.82 11.88
CA TRP A 102 -9.96 -6.94 11.69
C TRP A 102 -8.89 -6.99 12.77
N VAL A 103 -8.44 -8.21 13.06
CA VAL A 103 -7.25 -8.46 13.86
C VAL A 103 -6.03 -8.32 12.94
N SER A 104 -4.95 -7.72 13.45
CA SER A 104 -3.69 -7.60 12.72
C SER A 104 -2.51 -7.64 13.68
N GLY A 105 -1.42 -8.26 13.25
CA GLY A 105 -0.15 -8.35 13.98
C GLY A 105 0.99 -7.70 13.20
N VAL A 106 1.90 -7.02 13.91
CA VAL A 106 3.10 -6.44 13.31
C VAL A 106 4.33 -7.18 13.82
N HIS A 107 5.23 -7.52 12.90
CA HIS A 107 6.54 -8.07 13.24
C HIS A 107 7.65 -7.36 12.46
N VAL A 108 8.86 -7.43 13.00
CA VAL A 108 10.04 -6.77 12.45
C VAL A 108 11.03 -7.82 11.99
N THR A 109 11.61 -7.64 10.82
CA THR A 109 12.77 -8.42 10.37
C THR A 109 13.95 -7.49 10.13
N TYR A 110 15.14 -8.06 10.29
CA TYR A 110 16.41 -7.39 10.05
C TYR A 110 17.01 -7.89 8.77
N GLY A 111 17.64 -6.99 8.03
CA GLY A 111 18.26 -7.29 6.77
C GLY A 111 19.45 -8.23 6.92
N SER A 112 19.81 -8.86 5.82
CA SER A 112 20.96 -9.73 5.72
C SER A 112 21.62 -9.52 4.36
N GLY A 113 22.84 -10.04 4.20
CA GLY A 113 23.59 -9.94 2.94
C GLY A 113 23.85 -8.49 2.54
N TYR A 114 23.25 -8.05 1.42
CA TYR A 114 23.52 -6.74 0.80
C TYR A 114 23.06 -5.53 1.63
N ASN A 115 22.13 -5.71 2.58
CA ASN A 115 21.66 -4.63 3.45
C ASN A 115 21.50 -5.13 4.90
N PRO A 116 22.61 -5.40 5.62
CA PRO A 116 22.56 -6.01 6.96
C PRO A 116 21.93 -5.08 8.00
N GLU A 117 22.07 -3.77 7.85
CA GLU A 117 21.46 -2.75 8.72
C GLU A 117 19.99 -2.45 8.37
N GLY A 118 19.40 -3.19 7.42
CA GLY A 118 18.02 -2.99 7.01
C GLY A 118 17.04 -3.35 8.11
N ILE A 119 16.02 -2.51 8.31
CA ILE A 119 14.88 -2.83 9.18
C ILE A 119 13.62 -2.85 8.31
N TYR A 120 12.86 -3.93 8.41
CA TYR A 120 11.63 -4.14 7.66
C TYR A 120 10.50 -4.45 8.61
N TYR A 121 9.35 -3.82 8.38
CA TYR A 121 8.15 -3.96 9.17
C TYR A 121 7.12 -4.70 8.33
N HIS A 122 6.48 -5.69 8.93
CA HIS A 122 5.51 -6.55 8.28
C HIS A 122 4.22 -6.55 9.07
N ILE A 123 3.09 -6.44 8.39
CA ILE A 123 1.76 -6.61 8.97
C ILE A 123 1.04 -7.77 8.31
N SER A 124 0.32 -8.54 9.13
CA SER A 124 -0.57 -9.62 8.71
C SER A 124 -1.86 -9.64 9.50
#